data_AF-A0A3E2YW19-F1
#
_entry.id   AF-A0A3E2YW19-F1
#
_cell.length_a   1.000
_cell.length_b   1.000
_cell.length_c   1.000
_cell.angle_alpha   90.00
_cell.angle_beta   90.00
_cell.angle_gamma   90.00
#
_symmetry.space_group_name_H-M   'P 1'
#
loop_
_entity.id
_entity.type
_entity.pdbx_description
1 polymer ?
#
loop_
_entity_poly.entity_id
_entity_poly.type
_entity_poly.pdbx_seq_one_letter_code
_entity_poly.pdbx_strand_id
1 'polypeptide(L)'
;MVRGFFRWSGGSGRASWRRGASPCPRSSTSVSLLPWQVRTQRFRPARFGRRGLDPGEVQAFLDRVATELAIHYDALRAARLETARLGCEVRRLRAAQARRPNAGRH
;
A
#
# COMPACT_ATOMS: atom_id res chain seq x y z
N MET A 1 28.03 -0.41 -9.19
CA MET A 1 27.10 -0.06 -8.09
C MET A 1 26.77 1.42 -8.18
N VAL A 2 25.62 1.81 -8.75
CA VAL A 2 25.21 3.22 -8.79
C VAL A 2 23.89 3.37 -8.04
N ARG A 3 23.96 4.01 -6.88
CA ARG A 3 22.82 4.38 -6.04
C ARG A 3 22.04 5.50 -6.73
N GLY A 4 20.95 5.14 -7.41
CA GLY A 4 19.98 6.09 -7.95
C GLY A 4 19.05 6.59 -6.84
N PHE A 5 19.27 7.81 -6.38
CA PHE A 5 18.50 8.45 -5.32
C PHE A 5 17.13 8.89 -5.87
N PHE A 6 16.12 8.04 -5.72
CA PHE A 6 14.73 8.37 -6.05
C PHE A 6 14.15 9.30 -4.98
N ARG A 7 14.25 10.61 -5.21
CA ARG A 7 13.72 11.63 -4.28
C ARG A 7 12.22 11.80 -4.49
N TRP A 8 11.43 11.00 -3.77
CA TRP A 8 10.01 11.23 -3.53
C TRP A 8 9.82 12.62 -2.91
N SER A 9 8.93 13.44 -3.46
CA SER A 9 8.68 14.81 -2.97
C SER A 9 7.21 15.00 -2.62
N GLY A 10 6.82 14.51 -1.45
CA GLY A 10 5.74 15.09 -0.65
C GLY A 10 6.31 16.31 0.08
N GLY A 11 5.80 17.50 -0.23
CA GLY A 11 6.29 18.75 0.35
C GLY A 11 5.69 19.04 1.72
N SER A 12 6.54 19.38 2.69
CA SER A 12 6.28 20.44 3.68
C SER A 12 7.54 20.73 4.50
N GLY A 13 7.83 22.02 4.70
CA GLY A 13 8.47 22.50 5.92
C GLY A 13 10.00 22.50 5.96
N ARG A 14 10.56 23.69 6.15
CA ARG A 14 11.98 23.94 6.40
C ARG A 14 12.40 23.30 7.72
N ALA A 15 13.52 22.59 7.75
CA ALA A 15 14.24 22.28 8.98
C ALA A 15 15.75 22.30 8.71
N SER A 16 16.41 23.31 9.26
CA SER A 16 17.86 23.43 9.36
C SER A 16 18.42 22.29 10.21
N TRP A 17 19.30 21.48 9.63
CA TRP A 17 19.99 20.40 10.33
C TRP A 17 20.93 20.95 11.40
N ARG A 18 20.47 21.03 12.64
CA ARG A 18 21.36 20.99 13.82
C ARG A 18 21.38 19.55 14.34
N ARG A 19 22.61 19.06 14.55
CA ARG A 19 22.95 17.77 15.17
C ARG A 19 22.23 17.60 16.52
N GLY A 20 21.63 16.44 16.72
CA GLY A 20 21.12 15.99 18.02
C GLY A 20 20.04 14.93 17.85
N ALA A 21 20.39 13.67 18.13
CA ALA A 21 19.54 12.50 18.35
C ALA A 21 18.09 12.54 17.82
N SER A 22 17.80 11.77 16.77
CA SER A 22 16.41 11.48 16.37
C SER A 22 16.09 9.99 16.55
N PRO A 23 14.90 9.65 17.08
CA PRO A 23 14.48 8.28 17.31
C PRO A 23 14.39 7.54 15.99
N CYS A 24 14.81 6.28 15.98
CA CYS A 24 14.65 5.38 14.83
C CYS A 24 13.26 5.56 14.23
N PRO A 25 13.12 5.84 12.92
CA PRO A 25 11.83 5.88 12.27
C PRO A 25 11.20 4.50 12.45
N ARG A 26 10.25 4.43 13.39
CA ARG A 26 9.30 3.34 13.49
C ARG A 26 8.72 3.23 12.08
N SER A 27 8.92 2.07 11.45
CA SER A 27 8.56 1.77 10.06
C SER A 27 7.30 2.56 9.73
N SER A 28 7.45 3.63 8.94
CA SER A 28 6.32 4.44 8.53
C SER A 28 5.28 3.45 8.04
N THR A 29 4.08 3.45 8.62
CA THR A 29 2.94 2.73 8.08
C THR A 29 2.95 3.02 6.58
N SER A 30 3.40 2.05 5.77
CA SER A 30 3.59 2.26 4.35
C SER A 30 2.19 2.48 3.82
N VAL A 31 1.84 3.75 3.61
CA VAL A 31 0.55 4.14 3.06
C VAL A 31 0.46 3.39 1.74
N SER A 32 -0.48 2.45 1.66
CA SER A 32 -0.63 1.58 0.50
C SER A 32 -0.84 2.46 -0.73
N LEU A 33 0.04 2.33 -1.71
CA LEU A 33 0.04 3.12 -2.93
C LEU A 33 -1.20 2.75 -3.75
N LEU A 34 -2.10 3.68 -4.06
CA LEU A 34 -3.29 3.36 -4.85
C LEU A 34 -2.98 3.39 -6.36
N PRO A 35 -3.61 2.55 -7.20
CA PRO A 35 -3.38 2.52 -8.65
C PRO A 35 -3.51 3.88 -9.34
N TRP A 36 -4.51 4.68 -8.97
CA TRP A 36 -4.70 6.02 -9.55
C TRP A 36 -3.60 7.01 -9.14
N GLN A 37 -2.99 6.84 -7.96
CA GLN A 37 -1.87 7.67 -7.52
C GLN A 37 -0.64 7.37 -8.39
N VAL A 38 -0.46 6.12 -8.81
CA VAL A 38 0.63 5.72 -9.74
C VAL A 38 0.44 6.38 -11.09
N ARG A 39 -0.77 6.34 -11.68
CA ARG A 39 -1.05 6.91 -13.01
C ARG A 39 -0.84 8.43 -13.08
N THR A 40 -1.18 9.12 -11.99
CA THR A 40 -1.11 10.58 -11.91
C THR A 40 0.24 11.09 -11.41
N GLN A 41 1.18 10.19 -11.08
CA GLN A 41 2.47 10.57 -10.55
C GLN A 41 3.31 11.29 -11.60
N ARG A 42 3.62 12.56 -11.32
CA ARG A 42 4.53 13.35 -12.16
C ARG A 42 5.94 13.34 -11.59
N PHE A 43 6.91 13.15 -12.47
CA PHE A 43 8.33 13.27 -12.14
C PHE A 43 8.86 14.63 -12.58
N ARG A 44 9.82 15.17 -11.82
CA ARG A 44 10.51 16.38 -12.25
C ARG A 44 11.43 16.04 -13.43
N PRO A 45 11.49 16.87 -14.47
CA PRO A 45 12.42 16.66 -15.57
C PRO A 45 13.87 16.66 -15.06
N ALA A 46 14.74 15.94 -15.76
CA ALA A 46 16.16 15.93 -15.44
C ALA A 46 16.75 17.36 -15.55
N ARG A 47 17.76 17.65 -14.72
CA ARG A 47 18.49 18.91 -14.82
C ARG A 47 19.14 19.03 -16.19
N PHE A 48 19.13 20.25 -16.73
CA PHE A 48 19.76 20.59 -18.01
C PHE A 48 21.20 20.04 -18.07
N GLY A 49 21.55 19.36 -19.16
CA GLY A 49 22.86 18.71 -19.33
C GLY A 49 22.99 17.27 -18.81
N ARG A 50 21.92 16.65 -18.29
CA ARG A 50 21.88 15.21 -17.98
C ARG A 50 20.82 14.50 -18.81
N ARG A 51 21.14 13.30 -19.33
CA ARG A 51 20.12 12.42 -19.94
C ARG A 51 19.10 12.03 -18.87
N GLY A 52 17.85 12.44 -19.08
CA GLY A 52 16.70 11.97 -18.32
C GLY A 52 16.08 10.72 -18.94
N LEU A 53 15.17 10.08 -18.22
CA LEU A 53 14.27 9.09 -18.78
C LEU A 53 13.29 9.78 -19.73
N ASP A 54 12.87 9.06 -20.77
CA ASP A 54 11.82 9.54 -21.67
C ASP A 54 10.48 9.63 -20.90
N PRO A 55 9.80 10.78 -20.89
CA PRO A 55 8.57 10.95 -20.14
C PRO A 55 7.44 10.05 -20.65
N GLY A 56 7.41 9.72 -21.94
CA GLY A 56 6.43 8.81 -22.54
C GLY A 56 6.64 7.37 -22.09
N GLU A 57 7.89 6.89 -22.12
CA GLU A 57 8.25 5.55 -21.63
C GLU A 57 7.93 5.39 -20.14
N VAL A 58 8.23 6.41 -19.33
CA VAL A 58 7.90 6.42 -17.91
C VAL A 58 6.38 6.34 -17.71
N GLN A 59 5.59 7.10 -18.48
CA GLN A 59 4.14 7.05 -18.36
C GLN A 59 3.58 5.67 -18.73
N ALA A 60 4.06 5.06 -19.83
CA ALA A 60 3.65 3.73 -20.25
C ALA A 60 4.02 2.64 -19.21
N PHE A 61 5.15 2.80 -18.52
CA PHE A 61 5.51 1.94 -17.39
C PHE A 61 4.57 2.14 -16.20
N LEU A 62 4.29 3.38 -15.81
CA LEU A 62 3.36 3.68 -14.72
C LEU A 62 1.96 3.13 -14.97
N ASP A 63 1.48 3.17 -16.22
CA ASP A 63 0.18 2.62 -16.59
C ASP A 63 0.11 1.10 -16.43
N ARG A 64 1.19 0.38 -16.80
CA ARG A 64 1.31 -1.06 -16.56
C ARG A 64 1.33 -1.39 -15.07
N VAL A 65 2.17 -0.71 -14.30
CA VAL A 65 2.27 -0.90 -12.84
C VAL A 65 0.94 -0.61 -12.16
N ALA A 66 0.25 0.46 -12.55
CA ALA A 66 -1.06 0.78 -12.00
C ALA A 66 -2.09 -0.32 -12.30
N THR A 67 -2.02 -0.92 -13.48
CA THR A 67 -2.92 -2.00 -13.88
C THR A 67 -2.66 -3.27 -13.07
N GLU A 68 -1.40 -3.68 -12.93
CA GLU A 68 -1.02 -4.82 -12.08
C GLU A 68 -1.42 -4.60 -10.62
N LEU A 69 -1.19 -3.38 -10.10
CA LEU A 69 -1.55 -3.03 -8.73
C LEU A 69 -3.07 -3.06 -8.50
N ALA A 70 -3.86 -2.66 -9.49
CA ALA A 70 -5.32 -2.78 -9.43
C ALA A 70 -5.75 -4.25 -9.34
N ILE A 71 -5.18 -5.12 -10.19
CA ILE A 71 -5.45 -6.57 -10.17
C ILE A 71 -5.12 -7.17 -8.80
N HIS A 72 -3.95 -6.83 -8.24
CA HIS A 72 -3.54 -7.32 -6.92
C HIS A 72 -4.48 -6.88 -5.80
N TYR A 73 -4.91 -5.62 -5.80
CA TYR A 73 -5.84 -5.13 -4.78
C TYR A 73 -7.24 -5.73 -4.92
N ASP A 74 -7.72 -5.99 -6.13
CA ASP A 74 -8.97 -6.70 -6.33
C ASP A 74 -8.90 -8.15 -5.82
N ALA A 75 -7.81 -8.85 -6.08
CA ALA A 75 -7.59 -10.19 -5.54
C ALA A 75 -7.55 -10.18 -3.99
N LEU A 76 -6.84 -9.21 -3.39
CA LEU A 76 -6.79 -9.05 -1.94
C LEU A 76 -8.17 -8.73 -1.36
N ARG A 77 -8.95 -7.88 -2.05
CA ARG A 77 -10.32 -7.55 -1.65
C ARG A 77 -11.22 -8.78 -1.69
N ALA A 78 -11.15 -9.57 -2.75
CA ALA A 78 -11.91 -10.82 -2.86
C ALA A 78 -11.56 -11.80 -1.73
N ALA A 79 -10.27 -12.02 -1.45
CA ALA A 79 -9.84 -12.90 -0.37
C ALA A 79 -10.33 -12.41 1.01
N ARG A 80 -10.31 -11.10 1.27
CA ARG A 80 -10.83 -10.50 2.51
C ARG A 80 -12.34 -10.67 2.65
N LEU A 81 -13.08 -10.55 1.55
CA LEU A 81 -14.53 -10.78 1.57
C LEU A 81 -14.85 -12.25 1.86
N GLU A 82 -14.10 -13.18 1.28
CA GLU A 82 -14.30 -14.61 1.53
C GLU A 82 -14.02 -14.98 2.98
N THR A 83 -12.90 -14.51 3.54
CA THR A 83 -12.59 -14.73 4.96
C THR A 83 -13.62 -14.09 5.90
N ALA A 84 -14.16 -12.91 5.55
CA ALA A 84 -15.24 -12.29 6.31
C ALA A 84 -16.53 -13.13 6.28
N ARG A 85 -16.87 -13.69 5.10
CA ARG A 85 -18.02 -14.59 4.93
C ARG A 85 -17.87 -15.83 5.79
N LEU A 86 -16.75 -16.54 5.68
CA LEU A 86 -16.45 -17.73 6.49
C LEU A 86 -16.52 -17.40 7.99
N GLY A 87 -15.97 -16.25 8.39
CA GLY A 87 -16.06 -15.76 9.76
C GLY A 87 -17.51 -15.54 10.24
N CYS A 88 -18.40 -15.04 9.38
CA CYS A 88 -19.84 -14.90 9.69
C CYS A 88 -20.52 -16.25 9.87
N GLU A 89 -20.22 -17.23 9.01
CA GLU A 89 -20.77 -18.59 9.10
C GLU A 89 -20.33 -19.26 10.41
N VAL A 90 -19.04 -19.17 10.76
CA VAL A 90 -18.51 -19.68 12.03
C VAL A 90 -19.22 -19.05 13.22
N ARG A 91 -19.42 -17.72 13.23
CA ARG A 91 -20.14 -17.03 14.31
C ARG A 91 -21.58 -17.49 14.42
N ARG A 92 -22.28 -17.63 13.29
CA ARG A 92 -23.68 -18.11 13.25
C ARG A 92 -23.81 -19.49 13.86
N LEU A 93 -22.91 -20.42 13.49
CA LEU A 93 -22.93 -21.78 14.03
C LEU A 93 -22.66 -21.82 15.53
N ARG A 94 -21.67 -21.05 16.01
CA ARG A 94 -21.38 -20.93 17.44
C ARG A 94 -22.57 -20.39 18.23
N ALA A 95 -23.30 -19.40 17.69
CA ALA A 95 -24.50 -18.87 18.31
C ALA A 95 -25.63 -19.90 18.40
N ALA A 96 -25.80 -20.73 17.36
CA ALA A 96 -26.78 -21.82 17.36
C ALA A 96 -26.44 -22.91 18.40
N GLN A 97 -25.15 -23.23 18.58
CA GLN A 97 -24.68 -24.16 19.61
C GLN A 97 -24.86 -23.60 21.02
N ALA A 98 -24.60 -22.31 21.25
CA ALA A 98 -24.81 -21.66 22.55
C ALA A 98 -26.29 -21.59 22.96
N ARG A 99 -27.21 -21.57 21.98
CA ARG A 99 -28.66 -21.65 22.21
C ARG A 99 -29.15 -23.06 22.53
N ARG A 100 -28.36 -24.09 22.24
CA ARG A 100 -28.62 -25.43 22.75
C ARG A 100 -28.08 -25.45 24.18
N PRO A 101 -28.94 -25.47 25.23
CA PRO A 101 -28.43 -25.68 26.57
C PRO A 101 -27.65 -26.99 26.56
N ASN A 102 -26.56 -27.04 27.31
CA ASN A 102 -25.62 -28.16 27.42
C ASN A 102 -26.39 -29.47 27.71
N ALA A 103 -26.90 -30.13 26.68
CA ALA A 103 -27.87 -31.23 26.78
C ALA A 103 -27.21 -32.57 27.13
N GLY A 104 -26.17 -32.53 27.96
CA GLY A 104 -25.32 -33.68 28.23
C GLY A 104 -24.24 -33.42 29.27
N ARG A 105 -24.55 -32.72 30.36
CA ARG A 105 -23.79 -32.83 31.61
C ARG A 105 -24.72 -33.40 32.69
N HIS A 106 -24.85 -34.72 32.70
CA HIS A 106 -25.27 -35.55 33.83
C HIS A 106 -24.50 -36.86 33.76
#